data_AF-A0A0G2E179-F1
#
_entry.id   AF-A0A0G2E179-F1
#
_cell.length_a   1.000
_cell.length_b   1.000
_cell.length_c   1.000
_cell.angle_alpha   90.00
_cell.angle_beta   90.00
_cell.angle_gamma   90.00
#
_symmetry.space_group_name_H-M   'P 1'
#
loop_
_entity.id
_entity.type
_entity.pdbx_description
1 polymer ?
#
loop_
_entity_poly.entity_id
_entity_poly.type
_entity_poly.pdbx_seq_one_letter_code
_entity_poly.pdbx_strand_id
1 'polypeptide(L)'
;MTENYIQGPREFPELRAFMKESIMQHSSLPRVQRDLKGLREKWKAEKAMLRPFEDTHLLGLLPPRERVDHLVQLYLETFETIYRIIHIPSFWNEYGRFWEDPHIARPAFIVILLLMMATVHCISLKEAPSYIGDSSRARETAVSFIEASETWLRRQTNKHLYLGLWQIRCLLPIAKQANTVKKKETWTIVGNLVRQAMSSGFHRDPVLLGPKVSVFNQQMRRRLWATIVELDLQASIERGMPSALAALSSDTTRVSNIDDEDFNENSKQEPSQKPPDEFTYSSFLHVGSNSLPLRISLNTVLNDLTPHPSYDEVLAYNEQITEKLDDIPTFKIPDFKPDTANLSELPLALLDIQLRQYLILLHGPYARRAESNPRYHLSKITCFDASSRILDYHSKFVAQGNYALCVFRNDIFRAALTLCHNAYVSSTMRSKTLPPLPLFPPLN
;
A
#
# COMPACT_ATOMS: atom_id res chain seq x y z
N MET A 1 18.09 -13.42 -16.00
CA MET A 1 17.92 -14.08 -14.68
C MET A 1 16.92 -13.31 -13.81
N THR A 2 15.80 -12.85 -14.38
CA THR A 2 14.84 -11.91 -13.73
C THR A 2 13.42 -12.15 -14.25
N GLU A 3 12.78 -13.20 -13.74
CA GLU A 3 11.36 -13.55 -14.00
C GLU A 3 10.54 -13.71 -12.69
N ASN A 4 11.01 -13.17 -11.55
CA ASN A 4 10.37 -13.40 -10.25
C ASN A 4 9.31 -12.36 -9.86
N TYR A 5 8.76 -11.58 -10.80
CA TYR A 5 7.84 -10.49 -10.42
C TYR A 5 6.37 -10.87 -10.33
N ILE A 6 6.03 -12.08 -10.77
CA ILE A 6 4.83 -12.81 -10.42
C ILE A 6 5.30 -14.25 -10.52
N GLN A 7 5.14 -15.09 -9.50
CA GLN A 7 5.23 -16.53 -9.74
C GLN A 7 4.13 -17.00 -10.72
N GLY A 8 3.21 -16.11 -11.13
CA GLY A 8 2.08 -16.33 -12.03
C GLY A 8 2.34 -17.16 -13.29
N PRO A 9 3.40 -16.93 -14.10
CA PRO A 9 3.64 -17.77 -15.27
C PRO A 9 4.15 -19.18 -14.95
N ARG A 10 4.80 -19.37 -13.78
CA ARG A 10 5.21 -20.70 -13.29
C ARG A 10 4.10 -21.38 -12.48
N GLU A 11 3.22 -20.60 -11.86
CA GLU A 11 2.08 -21.07 -11.06
C GLU A 11 0.85 -21.38 -11.90
N PHE A 12 0.70 -20.75 -13.07
CA PHE A 12 -0.44 -20.88 -13.98
C PHE A 12 0.04 -21.04 -15.43
N PRO A 13 0.60 -22.21 -15.81
CA PRO A 13 1.10 -22.45 -17.17
C PRO A 13 0.02 -22.27 -18.26
N GLU A 14 -1.25 -22.47 -17.92
CA GLU A 14 -2.41 -22.29 -18.79
C GLU A 14 -2.61 -20.83 -19.22
N LEU A 15 -2.18 -19.87 -18.39
CA LEU A 15 -2.29 -18.44 -18.70
C LEU A 15 -1.48 -18.08 -19.96
N ARG A 16 -0.33 -18.74 -20.16
CA ARG A 16 0.52 -18.50 -21.33
C ARG A 16 -0.12 -18.99 -22.62
N ALA A 17 -0.80 -20.15 -22.56
CA ALA A 17 -1.54 -20.68 -23.70
C ALA A 17 -2.71 -19.76 -24.05
N PHE A 18 -3.50 -19.34 -23.05
CA PHE A 18 -4.60 -18.40 -23.22
C PHE A 18 -4.14 -17.09 -23.86
N MET A 19 -3.09 -16.44 -23.33
CA MET A 19 -2.58 -15.18 -23.90
C MET A 19 -2.16 -15.33 -25.36
N LYS A 20 -1.52 -16.45 -25.72
CA LYS A 20 -1.09 -16.72 -27.10
C LYS A 20 -2.29 -16.90 -28.02
N GLU A 21 -3.31 -17.63 -27.57
CA GLU A 21 -4.53 -17.87 -28.32
C GLU A 21 -5.34 -16.58 -28.52
N SER A 22 -5.48 -15.74 -27.49
CA SER A 22 -6.16 -14.44 -27.62
C SER A 22 -5.46 -13.50 -28.60
N ILE A 23 -4.12 -13.49 -28.63
CA ILE A 23 -3.36 -12.69 -29.61
C ILE A 23 -3.59 -13.21 -31.04
N MET A 24 -3.66 -14.53 -31.23
CA MET A 24 -3.93 -15.15 -32.53
C MET A 24 -5.36 -14.87 -33.02
N GLN A 25 -6.33 -14.83 -32.11
CA GLN A 25 -7.73 -14.54 -32.42
C GLN A 25 -7.98 -13.06 -32.78
N HIS A 26 -7.10 -12.14 -32.37
CA HIS A 26 -7.24 -10.71 -32.62
C HIS A 26 -6.03 -10.13 -33.38
N SER A 27 -6.04 -10.28 -34.71
CA SER A 27 -4.96 -9.84 -35.62
C SER A 27 -4.67 -8.32 -35.59
N SER A 28 -5.55 -7.50 -35.03
CA SER A 28 -5.36 -6.06 -34.84
C SER A 28 -4.50 -5.71 -33.62
N LEU A 29 -4.39 -6.59 -32.62
CA LEU A 29 -3.64 -6.32 -31.38
C LEU A 29 -2.16 -5.95 -31.61
N PRO A 30 -1.40 -6.64 -32.48
CA PRO A 30 -0.01 -6.26 -32.73
C PRO A 30 0.15 -4.87 -33.36
N ARG A 31 -0.84 -4.40 -34.13
CA ARG A 31 -0.85 -3.04 -34.68
C ARG A 31 -1.11 -2.02 -33.58
N VAL A 32 -2.16 -2.22 -32.79
CA VAL A 32 -2.50 -1.35 -31.65
C VAL A 32 -1.31 -1.24 -30.68
N GLN A 33 -0.63 -2.36 -30.39
CA GLN A 33 0.56 -2.37 -29.53
C GLN A 33 1.71 -1.51 -30.10
N ARG A 34 1.93 -1.53 -31.42
CA ARG A 34 2.92 -0.68 -32.08
C ARG A 34 2.53 0.80 -32.03
N ASP A 35 1.28 1.11 -32.29
CA ASP A 35 0.78 2.49 -32.29
C ASP A 35 0.88 3.11 -30.88
N LEU A 36 0.48 2.36 -29.84
CA LEU A 36 0.65 2.76 -28.43
C LEU A 36 2.12 2.96 -28.06
N LYS A 37 3.01 2.08 -28.52
CA LYS A 37 4.46 2.21 -28.30
C LYS A 37 5.00 3.48 -28.94
N GLY A 38 4.60 3.80 -30.18
CA GLY A 38 5.01 5.01 -30.88
C GLY A 38 4.55 6.29 -30.16
N LEU A 39 3.29 6.33 -29.70
CA LEU A 39 2.77 7.45 -28.90
C LEU A 39 3.56 7.64 -27.61
N ARG A 40 3.91 6.54 -26.93
CA ARG A 40 4.69 6.56 -25.70
C ARG A 40 6.10 7.09 -25.91
N GLU A 41 6.76 6.70 -27.00
CA GLU A 41 8.11 7.18 -27.35
C GLU A 41 8.11 8.68 -27.66
N LYS A 42 7.11 9.15 -28.42
CA LYS A 42 6.92 10.57 -28.72
C LYS A 42 6.71 11.40 -27.45
N TRP A 43 5.81 10.97 -26.57
CA TRP A 43 5.56 11.65 -25.29
C TRP A 43 6.82 11.71 -24.42
N LYS A 44 7.60 10.63 -24.34
CA LYS A 44 8.87 10.63 -23.59
C LYS A 44 9.87 11.66 -24.12
N ALA A 45 9.95 11.81 -25.44
CA ALA A 45 10.83 12.80 -26.06
C ALA A 45 10.37 14.23 -25.73
N GLU A 46 9.07 14.52 -25.86
CA GLU A 46 8.48 15.82 -25.48
C GLU A 46 8.71 16.13 -24.00
N LYS A 47 8.46 15.16 -23.11
CA LYS A 47 8.69 15.29 -21.67
C LYS A 47 10.15 15.55 -21.32
N ALA A 48 11.09 14.94 -22.04
CA ALA A 48 12.53 15.15 -21.81
C ALA A 48 12.98 16.58 -22.15
N MET A 49 12.33 17.24 -23.12
CA MET A 49 12.61 18.61 -23.51
C MET A 49 12.06 19.64 -22.51
N LEU A 50 11.10 19.27 -21.66
CA LEU A 50 10.42 20.15 -20.71
C LEU A 50 11.16 20.34 -19.36
N ARG A 51 12.45 19.98 -19.23
CA ARG A 51 13.20 20.23 -17.98
C ARG A 51 13.81 21.62 -17.96
N PRO A 52 13.57 22.40 -16.89
CA PRO A 52 14.44 22.29 -15.71
C PRO A 52 13.67 22.36 -14.37
N PHE A 53 14.23 21.78 -13.30
CA PHE A 53 13.70 21.97 -11.94
C PHE A 53 14.74 22.73 -11.10
N GLU A 54 14.68 24.05 -11.10
CA GLU A 54 15.17 24.84 -9.96
C GLU A 54 14.09 24.89 -8.87
N ASP A 55 14.45 25.14 -7.62
CA ASP A 55 13.52 25.09 -6.49
C ASP A 55 12.37 26.12 -6.63
N THR A 56 12.60 27.21 -7.36
CA THR A 56 11.62 28.24 -7.76
C THR A 56 10.49 27.72 -8.67
N HIS A 57 10.67 26.58 -9.33
CA HIS A 57 9.68 26.00 -10.24
C HIS A 57 8.65 25.08 -9.54
N LEU A 58 8.86 24.74 -8.26
CA LEU A 58 7.95 23.84 -7.53
C LEU A 58 6.54 24.42 -7.40
N LEU A 59 6.41 25.73 -7.17
CA LEU A 59 5.12 26.41 -7.13
C LEU A 59 4.36 26.31 -8.46
N GLY A 60 5.08 26.39 -9.59
CA GLY A 60 4.49 26.29 -10.92
C GLY A 60 3.91 24.91 -11.27
N LEU A 61 4.19 23.88 -10.44
CA LEU A 61 3.60 22.55 -10.58
C LEU A 61 2.24 22.43 -9.89
N LEU A 62 1.90 23.35 -8.98
CA LEU A 62 0.64 23.29 -8.26
C LEU A 62 -0.52 23.64 -9.20
N PRO A 63 -1.59 22.82 -9.23
CA PRO A 63 -2.81 23.18 -9.95
C PRO A 63 -3.54 24.34 -9.23
N PRO A 64 -4.66 24.84 -9.80
CA PRO A 64 -5.50 25.82 -9.10
C PRO A 64 -5.89 25.34 -7.70
N ARG A 65 -6.01 26.29 -6.76
CA ARG A 65 -6.27 26.04 -5.33
C ARG A 65 -7.40 25.05 -5.08
N GLU A 66 -8.53 25.19 -5.77
CA GLU A 66 -9.68 24.28 -5.63
C GLU A 66 -9.30 22.79 -5.86
N ARG A 67 -8.41 22.54 -6.81
CA ARG A 67 -7.93 21.19 -7.10
C ARG A 67 -6.95 20.70 -6.04
N VAL A 68 -6.11 21.59 -5.52
CA VAL A 68 -5.22 21.28 -4.39
C VAL A 68 -6.06 20.93 -3.16
N ASP A 69 -7.05 21.77 -2.82
CA ASP A 69 -7.97 21.56 -1.69
C ASP A 69 -8.63 20.18 -1.78
N HIS A 70 -9.18 19.84 -2.95
CA HIS A 70 -9.82 18.54 -3.20
C HIS A 70 -8.87 17.36 -3.04
N LEU A 71 -7.68 17.42 -3.65
CA LEU A 71 -6.72 16.30 -3.62
C LEU A 71 -6.08 16.15 -2.24
N VAL A 72 -5.83 17.25 -1.52
CA VAL A 72 -5.36 17.24 -0.13
C VAL A 72 -6.41 16.58 0.75
N GLN A 73 -7.68 16.99 0.66
CA GLN A 73 -8.77 16.40 1.42
C GLN A 73 -8.89 14.90 1.14
N LEU A 74 -8.85 14.49 -0.13
CA LEU A 74 -8.91 13.08 -0.51
C LEU A 74 -7.74 12.27 0.08
N TYR A 75 -6.53 12.83 0.13
CA TYR A 75 -5.38 12.18 0.80
C TYR A 75 -5.63 12.00 2.30
N LEU A 76 -6.16 13.03 2.98
CA LEU A 76 -6.43 13.00 4.41
C LEU A 76 -7.53 11.99 4.78
N GLU A 77 -8.53 11.84 3.92
CA GLU A 77 -9.66 10.90 4.09
C GLU A 77 -9.29 9.45 3.74
N THR A 78 -8.14 9.21 3.09
CA THR A 78 -7.72 7.88 2.64
C THR A 78 -6.39 7.48 3.26
N PHE A 79 -5.26 7.88 2.69
CA PHE A 79 -3.92 7.43 3.09
C PHE A 79 -3.52 7.89 4.49
N GLU A 80 -3.96 9.08 4.91
CA GLU A 80 -3.64 9.61 6.24
C GLU A 80 -4.43 8.91 7.36
N THR A 81 -5.48 8.14 7.04
CA THR A 81 -6.15 7.25 8.00
C THR A 81 -5.31 6.00 8.32
N ILE A 82 -4.29 5.72 7.50
CA ILE A 82 -3.41 4.55 7.62
C ILE A 82 -2.04 4.97 8.14
N TYR A 83 -1.33 5.85 7.43
CA TYR A 83 0.11 6.01 7.62
C TYR A 83 0.54 7.14 8.57
N ARG A 84 -0.36 8.01 9.04
CA ARG A 84 -0.08 9.03 10.08
C ARG A 84 1.20 9.84 9.90
N ILE A 85 1.47 10.27 8.66
CA ILE A 85 2.66 11.04 8.31
C ILE A 85 2.49 12.52 8.68
N ILE A 86 1.26 13.02 8.61
CA ILE A 86 0.92 14.42 8.77
C ILE A 86 0.19 14.64 10.10
N HIS A 87 0.61 15.68 10.83
CA HIS A 87 -0.19 16.19 11.93
C HIS A 87 -1.24 17.15 11.38
N ILE A 88 -2.52 16.76 11.42
CA ILE A 88 -3.60 17.44 10.68
C ILE A 88 -3.75 18.92 11.10
N PRO A 89 -3.81 19.29 12.39
CA PRO A 89 -3.94 20.69 12.82
C PRO A 89 -2.77 21.56 12.37
N SER A 90 -1.54 21.06 12.54
CA SER A 90 -0.33 21.80 12.14
C SER A 90 -0.28 22.00 10.63
N PHE A 91 -0.68 20.98 9.86
CA PHE A 91 -0.76 21.05 8.41
C PHE A 91 -1.78 22.09 7.95
N TRP A 92 -3.00 22.11 8.51
CA TRP A 92 -4.01 23.08 8.10
C TRP A 92 -3.62 24.52 8.43
N ASN A 93 -2.92 24.74 9.54
CA ASN A 93 -2.35 26.05 9.87
C ASN A 93 -1.29 26.48 8.85
N GLU A 94 -0.35 25.59 8.50
CA GLU A 94 0.67 25.89 7.47
C GLU A 94 0.02 26.05 6.08
N TYR A 95 -1.02 25.28 5.76
CA TYR A 95 -1.79 25.36 4.53
C TYR A 95 -2.55 26.67 4.38
N GLY A 96 -3.18 27.17 5.45
CA GLY A 96 -3.83 28.48 5.46
C GLY A 96 -2.84 29.60 5.14
N ARG A 97 -1.71 29.61 5.85
CA ARG A 97 -0.62 30.58 5.65
C ARG A 97 0.01 30.49 4.25
N PHE A 98 0.13 29.28 3.72
CA PHE A 98 0.62 29.06 2.35
C PHE A 98 -0.23 29.79 1.31
N TRP A 99 -1.56 29.80 1.48
CA TRP A 99 -2.45 30.49 0.55
C TRP A 99 -2.59 32.00 0.78
N GLU A 100 -2.09 32.51 1.91
CA GLU A 100 -1.92 33.97 2.11
C GLU A 100 -0.76 34.50 1.26
N ASP A 101 0.37 33.80 1.26
CA ASP A 101 1.52 34.10 0.40
C ASP A 101 2.32 32.81 0.06
N PRO A 102 2.15 32.26 -1.16
CA PRO A 102 2.86 31.05 -1.58
C PRO A 102 4.38 31.24 -1.71
N HIS A 103 4.87 32.46 -1.89
CA HIS A 103 6.29 32.73 -2.17
C HIS A 103 7.18 32.66 -0.93
N ILE A 104 6.60 32.86 0.26
CA ILE A 104 7.31 32.72 1.54
C ILE A 104 7.31 31.28 2.07
N ALA A 105 6.59 30.38 1.41
CA ALA A 105 6.45 29.00 1.85
C ALA A 105 7.78 28.24 1.78
N ARG A 106 8.02 27.36 2.76
CA ARG A 106 9.18 26.48 2.73
C ARG A 106 9.04 25.51 1.55
N PRO A 107 10.08 25.30 0.72
CA PRO A 107 10.02 24.36 -0.40
C PRO A 107 9.55 22.95 0.00
N ALA A 108 9.91 22.50 1.21
CA ALA A 108 9.49 21.21 1.74
C ALA A 108 7.96 21.06 1.86
N PHE A 109 7.25 22.13 2.25
CA PHE A 109 5.79 22.10 2.35
C PHE A 109 5.15 21.90 0.97
N ILE A 110 5.65 22.60 -0.05
CA ILE A 110 5.21 22.42 -1.44
C ILE A 110 5.45 20.98 -1.90
N VAL A 111 6.62 20.40 -1.58
CA VAL A 111 6.92 19.00 -1.91
C VAL A 111 5.98 18.02 -1.19
N ILE A 112 5.61 18.30 0.06
CA ILE A 112 4.59 17.52 0.79
C ILE A 112 3.25 17.58 0.03
N LEU A 113 2.79 18.76 -0.37
CA LEU A 113 1.56 18.92 -1.17
C LEU A 113 1.63 18.13 -2.48
N LEU A 114 2.73 18.26 -3.23
CA LEU A 114 2.93 17.53 -4.48
C LEU A 114 2.84 16.02 -4.29
N LEU A 115 3.41 15.48 -3.21
CA LEU A 115 3.37 14.05 -2.92
C LEU A 115 2.01 13.57 -2.40
N MET A 116 1.32 14.36 -1.58
CA MET A 116 -0.06 14.08 -1.17
C MET A 116 -0.97 14.01 -2.40
N MET A 117 -0.90 15.01 -3.28
CA MET A 117 -1.67 15.03 -4.53
C MET A 117 -1.28 13.86 -5.45
N ALA A 118 0.01 13.59 -5.63
CA ALA A 118 0.47 12.48 -6.47
C ALA A 118 -0.09 11.14 -6.00
N THR A 119 -0.21 10.94 -4.69
CA THR A 119 -0.72 9.71 -4.08
C THR A 119 -2.17 9.43 -4.48
N VAL A 120 -3.01 10.47 -4.58
CA VAL A 120 -4.45 10.30 -4.83
C VAL A 120 -4.92 10.72 -6.23
N HIS A 121 -4.04 11.27 -7.07
CA HIS A 121 -4.46 11.88 -8.33
C HIS A 121 -5.19 10.88 -9.26
N CYS A 122 -4.72 9.63 -9.32
CA CYS A 122 -5.32 8.59 -10.16
C CYS A 122 -6.65 8.04 -9.64
N ILE A 123 -7.02 8.32 -8.38
CA ILE A 123 -8.25 7.85 -7.76
C ILE A 123 -9.30 8.96 -7.59
N SER A 124 -8.99 10.18 -8.05
CA SER A 124 -9.93 11.30 -8.04
C SER A 124 -10.99 11.12 -9.13
N LEU A 125 -12.26 11.05 -8.73
CA LEU A 125 -13.40 10.89 -9.64
C LEU A 125 -13.99 12.19 -10.18
N LYS A 126 -13.49 13.35 -9.76
CA LYS A 126 -14.05 14.66 -10.19
C LYS A 126 -13.82 14.97 -11.68
N GLU A 127 -12.96 14.21 -12.34
CA GLU A 127 -12.56 14.49 -13.71
C GLU A 127 -12.83 13.30 -14.62
N ALA A 128 -13.27 13.59 -15.83
CA ALA A 128 -13.40 12.57 -16.86
C ALA A 128 -12.02 11.95 -17.16
N PRO A 129 -11.94 10.62 -17.33
CA PRO A 129 -10.68 9.95 -17.63
C PRO A 129 -10.13 10.49 -18.95
N SER A 130 -8.88 10.95 -18.90
CA SER A 130 -8.15 11.49 -20.05
C SER A 130 -6.78 10.83 -20.14
N TYR A 131 -6.30 10.65 -21.37
CA TYR A 131 -5.12 9.84 -21.65
C TYR A 131 -4.08 10.62 -22.48
N ILE A 132 -2.80 10.33 -22.22
CA ILE A 132 -1.65 10.73 -23.03
C ILE A 132 -0.91 9.45 -23.40
N GLY A 133 -0.99 9.03 -24.67
CA GLY A 133 -0.45 7.76 -25.12
C GLY A 133 -1.14 6.56 -24.44
N ASP A 134 -0.36 5.70 -23.79
CA ASP A 134 -0.82 4.52 -23.05
C ASP A 134 -1.05 4.77 -21.54
N SER A 135 -0.97 6.03 -21.09
CA SER A 135 -1.03 6.42 -19.68
C SER A 135 -2.15 7.44 -19.45
N SER A 136 -2.76 7.44 -18.26
CA SER A 136 -3.72 8.49 -17.91
C SER A 136 -3.01 9.81 -17.64
N ARG A 137 -3.67 10.94 -17.95
CA ARG A 137 -3.16 12.28 -17.64
C ARG A 137 -2.90 12.46 -16.16
N ALA A 138 -3.80 11.97 -15.31
CA ALA A 138 -3.64 11.99 -13.86
C ALA A 138 -2.35 11.26 -13.44
N ARG A 139 -2.06 10.09 -14.02
CA ARG A 139 -0.82 9.37 -13.72
C ARG A 139 0.42 10.14 -14.18
N GLU A 140 0.42 10.71 -15.38
CA GLU A 140 1.56 11.47 -15.89
C GLU A 140 1.85 12.73 -15.05
N THR A 141 0.81 13.43 -14.59
CA THR A 141 0.95 14.55 -13.64
C THR A 141 1.48 14.08 -12.28
N ALA A 142 0.95 12.98 -11.73
CA ALA A 142 1.48 12.44 -10.47
C ALA A 142 2.95 12.01 -10.61
N VAL A 143 3.35 11.45 -11.76
CA VAL A 143 4.75 11.11 -12.05
C VAL A 143 5.63 12.36 -12.09
N SER A 144 5.18 13.47 -12.67
CA SER A 144 5.96 14.72 -12.69
C SER A 144 6.15 15.27 -11.26
N PHE A 145 5.12 15.22 -10.42
CA PHE A 145 5.20 15.59 -9.00
C PHE A 145 6.22 14.71 -8.26
N ILE A 146 6.19 13.40 -8.47
CA ILE A 146 7.15 12.45 -7.89
C ILE A 146 8.57 12.77 -8.35
N GLU A 147 8.80 12.98 -9.65
CA GLU A 147 10.14 13.27 -10.21
C GLU A 147 10.71 14.60 -9.69
N ALA A 148 9.88 15.64 -9.58
CA ALA A 148 10.26 16.92 -9.00
C ALA A 148 10.63 16.77 -7.51
N SER A 149 9.79 16.06 -6.75
CA SER A 149 10.00 15.78 -5.32
C SER A 149 11.27 14.97 -5.06
N GLU A 150 11.51 13.92 -5.86
CA GLU A 150 12.74 13.14 -5.81
C GLU A 150 13.99 13.98 -6.09
N THR A 151 13.89 14.87 -7.09
CA THR A 151 15.01 15.74 -7.48
C THR A 151 15.33 16.74 -6.39
N TRP A 152 14.30 17.36 -5.82
CA TRP A 152 14.44 18.27 -4.69
C TRP A 152 15.04 17.56 -3.47
N LEU A 153 14.54 16.36 -3.12
CA LEU A 153 15.02 15.59 -1.97
C LEU A 153 16.49 15.19 -2.10
N ARG A 154 16.95 14.81 -3.31
CA ARG A 154 18.36 14.47 -3.56
C ARG A 154 19.34 15.63 -3.33
N ARG A 155 18.87 16.88 -3.42
CA ARG A 155 19.70 18.07 -3.18
C ARG A 155 19.82 18.42 -1.70
N GLN A 156 18.99 17.82 -0.85
CA GLN A 156 18.97 18.16 0.58
C GLN A 156 20.15 17.52 1.31
N THR A 157 20.66 18.26 2.30
CA THR A 157 21.71 17.77 3.19
C THR A 157 21.17 16.78 4.22
N ASN A 158 21.94 15.74 4.53
CA ASN A 158 21.63 14.82 5.63
C ASN A 158 22.10 15.37 7.00
N LYS A 159 22.69 16.57 7.07
CA LYS A 159 23.23 17.16 8.32
C LYS A 159 22.16 17.77 9.24
N HIS A 160 21.09 18.32 8.67
CA HIS A 160 20.04 19.02 9.42
C HIS A 160 18.66 18.46 9.06
N LEU A 161 18.40 17.24 9.52
CA LEU A 161 17.13 16.58 9.29
C LEU A 161 16.07 17.13 10.27
N TYR A 162 14.93 17.53 9.72
CA TYR A 162 13.75 17.98 10.46
C TYR A 162 12.51 17.21 10.00
N LEU A 163 11.39 17.40 10.69
CA LEU A 163 10.15 16.63 10.49
C LEU A 163 9.70 16.57 9.02
N GLY A 164 9.66 17.72 8.33
CA GLY A 164 9.23 17.80 6.94
C GLY A 164 10.03 16.90 5.98
N LEU A 165 11.34 16.76 6.18
CA LEU A 165 12.15 15.86 5.35
C LEU A 165 11.78 14.39 5.57
N TRP A 166 11.42 14.00 6.79
CA TRP A 166 10.97 12.64 7.08
C TRP A 166 9.57 12.35 6.54
N GLN A 167 8.68 13.35 6.59
CA GLN A 167 7.37 13.26 5.96
C GLN A 167 7.49 13.03 4.46
N ILE A 168 8.35 13.80 3.78
CA ILE A 168 8.65 13.63 2.35
C ILE A 168 9.23 12.24 2.07
N ARG A 169 10.17 11.76 2.90
CA ARG A 169 10.76 10.42 2.75
C ARG A 169 9.75 9.28 2.89
N CYS A 170 8.70 9.46 3.69
CA CYS A 170 7.61 8.48 3.84
C CYS A 170 6.55 8.60 2.73
N LEU A 171 6.17 9.82 2.34
CA LEU A 171 5.19 10.06 1.28
C LEU A 171 5.69 9.60 -0.10
N LEU A 172 6.99 9.75 -0.37
CA LEU A 172 7.58 9.43 -1.66
C LEU A 172 7.37 7.97 -2.11
N PRO A 173 7.69 6.92 -1.29
CA PRO A 173 7.40 5.54 -1.67
C PRO A 173 5.90 5.26 -1.84
N ILE A 174 5.03 5.90 -1.03
CA ILE A 174 3.57 5.75 -1.15
C ILE A 174 3.09 6.30 -2.49
N ALA A 175 3.49 7.52 -2.86
CA ALA A 175 3.14 8.14 -4.13
C ALA A 175 3.64 7.31 -5.32
N LYS A 176 4.86 6.76 -5.23
CA LYS A 176 5.38 5.84 -6.26
C LYS A 176 4.56 4.57 -6.39
N GLN A 177 4.16 3.98 -5.27
CA GLN A 177 3.35 2.76 -5.24
C GLN A 177 1.99 3.00 -5.88
N ALA A 178 1.30 4.07 -5.47
CA ALA A 178 0.00 4.46 -6.03
C ALA A 178 0.03 4.67 -7.56
N ASN A 179 1.18 5.05 -8.12
CA ASN A 179 1.34 5.34 -9.55
C ASN A 179 2.16 4.28 -10.32
N THR A 180 2.49 3.15 -9.68
CA THR A 180 3.33 2.08 -10.26
C THR A 180 4.67 2.61 -10.81
N VAL A 181 5.25 3.62 -10.15
CA VAL A 181 6.54 4.22 -10.53
C VAL A 181 7.67 3.41 -9.93
N LYS A 182 8.56 2.88 -10.78
CA LYS A 182 9.71 2.06 -10.35
C LYS A 182 9.29 0.92 -9.38
N LYS A 183 8.14 0.28 -9.61
CA LYS A 183 7.58 -0.78 -8.75
C LYS A 183 8.57 -1.89 -8.39
N LYS A 184 9.52 -2.19 -9.28
CA LYS A 184 10.57 -3.20 -9.04
C LYS A 184 11.65 -2.76 -8.04
N GLU A 185 11.73 -1.48 -7.74
CA GLU A 185 12.71 -0.91 -6.80
C GLU A 185 12.10 -0.64 -5.42
N THR A 186 10.77 -0.79 -5.25
CA THR A 186 10.04 -0.44 -4.01
C THR A 186 10.68 -1.07 -2.77
N TRP A 187 10.95 -2.37 -2.79
CA TRP A 187 11.61 -3.07 -1.68
C TRP A 187 12.98 -2.47 -1.32
N THR A 188 13.82 -2.17 -2.31
CA THR A 188 15.13 -1.55 -2.07
C THR A 188 15.01 -0.11 -1.58
N ILE A 189 14.07 0.66 -2.12
CA ILE A 189 13.80 2.06 -1.73
C ILE A 189 13.36 2.11 -0.26
N VAL A 190 12.40 1.27 0.13
CA VAL A 190 11.89 1.26 1.50
C VAL A 190 12.91 0.66 2.48
N GLY A 191 13.64 -0.40 2.10
CA GLY A 191 14.74 -0.89 2.93
C GLY A 191 15.85 0.14 3.16
N ASN A 192 16.10 1.04 2.19
CA ASN A 192 16.99 2.19 2.41
C ASN A 192 16.37 3.21 3.38
N LEU A 193 15.07 3.47 3.28
CA LEU A 193 14.36 4.33 4.20
C LEU A 193 14.46 3.83 5.66
N VAL A 194 14.31 2.51 5.88
CA VAL A 194 14.54 1.89 7.20
C VAL A 194 15.93 2.22 7.73
N ARG A 195 16.99 1.98 6.94
CA ARG A 195 18.38 2.25 7.35
C ARG A 195 18.64 3.73 7.63
N GLN A 196 18.06 4.63 6.84
CA GLN A 196 18.15 6.07 7.07
C GLN A 196 17.45 6.48 8.38
N ALA A 197 16.27 5.92 8.64
CA ALA A 197 15.52 6.19 9.87
C ALA A 197 16.29 5.67 11.09
N MET A 198 16.89 4.49 10.98
CA MET A 198 17.76 3.94 12.01
C MET A 198 18.97 4.83 12.30
N SER A 199 19.67 5.32 11.26
CA SER A 199 20.81 6.21 11.44
C SER A 199 20.44 7.56 12.09
N SER A 200 19.16 7.91 12.06
CA SER A 200 18.59 9.09 12.73
C SER A 200 17.89 8.78 14.06
N GLY A 201 18.00 7.53 14.53
CA GLY A 201 17.53 7.09 15.84
C GLY A 201 16.02 6.80 15.93
N PHE A 202 15.31 6.59 14.83
CA PHE A 202 13.85 6.32 14.87
C PHE A 202 13.48 4.96 15.49
N HIS A 203 14.41 4.00 15.44
CA HIS A 203 14.27 2.69 16.09
C HIS A 203 14.44 2.75 17.61
N ARG A 204 14.81 3.92 18.16
CA ARG A 204 14.93 4.18 19.58
C ARG A 204 13.73 4.99 20.09
N ASP A 205 13.18 4.62 21.24
CA ASP A 205 12.10 5.42 21.82
C ASP A 205 12.57 6.87 22.06
N PRO A 206 11.83 7.88 21.55
CA PRO A 206 12.28 9.25 21.62
C PRO A 206 12.33 9.81 23.05
N VAL A 207 11.69 9.18 24.04
CA VAL A 207 11.83 9.51 25.47
C VAL A 207 13.28 9.28 25.95
N LEU A 208 13.97 8.28 25.38
CA LEU A 208 15.35 7.95 25.73
C LEU A 208 16.37 8.93 25.14
N LEU A 209 15.96 9.76 24.17
CA LEU A 209 16.82 10.76 23.53
C LEU A 209 16.98 12.03 24.38
N GLY A 210 16.34 12.07 25.56
CA GLY A 210 16.44 13.13 26.55
C GLY A 210 15.44 14.28 26.33
N PRO A 211 15.44 15.27 27.25
CA PRO A 211 14.41 16.32 27.31
C PRO A 211 14.43 17.33 26.15
N LYS A 212 15.41 17.21 25.23
CA LYS A 212 15.54 18.09 24.05
C LYS A 212 14.51 17.78 22.96
N VAL A 213 13.86 16.62 23.00
CA VAL A 213 12.82 16.25 22.04
C VAL A 213 11.45 16.62 22.63
N SER A 214 10.78 17.60 22.04
CA SER A 214 9.43 18.00 22.49
C SER A 214 8.43 16.85 22.36
N VAL A 215 7.37 16.85 23.18
CA VAL A 215 6.31 15.82 23.15
C VAL A 215 5.74 15.64 21.75
N PHE A 216 5.49 16.74 21.05
CA PHE A 216 5.07 16.74 19.65
C PHE A 216 6.02 15.93 18.75
N ASN A 217 7.32 16.20 18.82
CA ASN A 217 8.31 15.49 18.02
C ASN A 217 8.47 14.03 18.44
N GLN A 218 8.23 13.69 19.71
CA GLN A 218 8.19 12.29 20.16
C GLN A 218 7.05 11.53 19.48
N GLN A 219 5.83 12.09 19.51
CA GLN A 219 4.66 11.49 18.84
C GLN A 219 4.86 11.34 17.34
N MET A 220 5.32 12.41 16.67
CA MET A 220 5.57 12.37 15.23
C MET A 220 6.67 11.37 14.86
N ARG A 221 7.73 11.22 15.68
CA ARG A 221 8.77 10.19 15.47
C ARG A 221 8.21 8.77 15.60
N ARG A 222 7.40 8.49 16.63
CA ARG A 222 6.76 7.18 16.81
C ARG A 222 5.86 6.83 15.62
N ARG A 223 5.04 7.78 15.17
CA ARG A 223 4.17 7.62 13.99
C ARG A 223 4.97 7.29 12.74
N LEU A 224 5.94 8.15 12.38
CA LEU A 224 6.79 7.95 11.21
C LEU A 224 7.59 6.65 11.25
N TRP A 225 8.08 6.25 12.43
CA TRP A 225 8.77 4.97 12.59
C TRP A 225 7.82 3.80 12.28
N ALA A 226 6.63 3.79 12.86
CA ALA A 226 5.62 2.77 12.60
C ALA A 226 5.21 2.74 11.12
N THR A 227 5.05 3.91 10.47
CA THR A 227 4.83 4.01 9.02
C THR A 227 5.92 3.31 8.22
N ILE A 228 7.19 3.59 8.53
CA ILE A 228 8.35 3.04 7.81
C ILE A 228 8.40 1.51 7.97
N VAL A 229 8.09 1.01 9.17
CA VAL A 229 8.00 -0.42 9.49
C VAL A 229 6.90 -1.09 8.66
N GLU A 230 5.70 -0.51 8.60
CA GLU A 230 4.59 -1.04 7.79
C GLU A 230 4.91 -1.05 6.29
N LEU A 231 5.53 0.02 5.79
CA LEU A 231 5.97 0.09 4.40
C LEU A 231 7.01 -0.99 4.06
N ASP A 232 7.99 -1.24 4.94
CA ASP A 232 9.05 -2.23 4.69
C ASP A 232 8.49 -3.64 4.64
N LEU A 233 7.65 -3.98 5.61
CA LEU A 233 7.02 -5.28 5.69
C LEU A 233 6.12 -5.52 4.47
N GLN A 234 5.29 -4.56 4.09
CA GLN A 234 4.44 -4.68 2.91
C GLN A 234 5.27 -4.81 1.62
N ALA A 235 6.30 -3.98 1.44
CA ALA A 235 7.17 -4.07 0.27
C ALA A 235 7.90 -5.42 0.18
N SER A 236 8.25 -6.01 1.33
CA SER A 236 8.90 -7.32 1.44
C SER A 236 7.95 -8.46 1.04
N ILE A 237 6.70 -8.41 1.48
CA ILE A 237 5.66 -9.38 1.09
C ILE A 237 5.36 -9.31 -0.41
N GLU A 238 5.25 -8.11 -0.97
CA GLU A 238 4.97 -7.94 -2.40
C GLU A 238 6.14 -8.38 -3.28
N ARG A 239 7.36 -8.18 -2.80
CA ARG A 239 8.58 -8.57 -3.51
C ARG A 239 8.88 -10.07 -3.41
N GLY A 240 8.39 -10.73 -2.36
CA GLY A 240 8.80 -12.08 -1.98
C GLY A 240 10.25 -12.09 -1.49
N MET A 241 10.58 -11.20 -0.55
CA MET A 241 11.90 -11.10 0.07
C MET A 241 11.75 -10.96 1.59
N PRO A 242 12.79 -11.33 2.37
CA PRO A 242 12.83 -11.03 3.80
C PRO A 242 12.81 -9.53 4.08
N SER A 243 12.06 -9.14 5.10
CA SER A 243 12.04 -7.78 5.65
C SER A 243 13.31 -7.50 6.45
N ALA A 244 13.76 -6.23 6.42
CA ALA A 244 14.90 -5.79 7.24
C ALA A 244 14.59 -5.89 8.75
N LEU A 245 13.30 -5.93 9.11
CA LEU A 245 12.82 -6.00 10.48
C LEU A 245 13.16 -7.33 11.17
N ALA A 246 13.40 -8.41 10.42
CA ALA A 246 13.73 -9.72 10.97
C ALA A 246 15.03 -9.72 11.79
N ALA A 247 15.99 -8.85 11.44
CA ALA A 247 17.27 -8.70 12.12
C ALA A 247 17.35 -7.43 12.99
N LEU A 248 16.23 -6.72 13.15
CA LEU A 248 16.17 -5.42 13.81
C LEU A 248 15.68 -5.57 15.25
N SER A 249 16.36 -4.89 16.19
CA SER A 249 15.81 -4.57 17.50
C SER A 249 15.40 -3.10 17.57
N SER A 250 14.19 -2.83 18.05
CA SER A 250 13.65 -1.50 18.31
C SER A 250 12.98 -1.49 19.67
N ASP A 251 13.22 -0.44 20.46
CA ASP A 251 12.55 -0.21 21.75
C ASP A 251 11.50 0.90 21.68
N THR A 252 11.24 1.43 20.49
CA THR A 252 10.20 2.44 20.26
C THR A 252 8.84 1.91 20.69
N THR A 253 8.17 2.64 21.59
CA THR A 253 6.84 2.22 22.03
C THR A 253 5.81 2.32 20.91
N ARG A 254 4.71 1.59 21.08
CA ARG A 254 3.53 1.66 20.22
C ARG A 254 3.05 3.11 20.02
N VAL A 255 2.53 3.39 18.83
CA VAL A 255 1.84 4.66 18.53
C VAL A 255 0.63 4.82 19.43
N SER A 256 0.53 5.93 20.16
CA SER A 256 -0.57 6.19 21.09
C SER A 256 -1.92 6.36 20.38
N ASN A 257 -2.99 5.80 20.97
CA ASN A 257 -4.36 5.97 20.47
C ASN A 257 -4.91 7.34 20.92
N ILE A 258 -4.50 8.40 20.23
CA ILE A 258 -4.84 9.80 20.53
C ILE A 258 -5.29 10.53 19.26
N ASP A 259 -6.17 11.51 19.41
CA ASP A 259 -6.52 12.43 18.32
C ASP A 259 -5.42 13.47 18.12
N ASP A 260 -5.30 14.00 16.91
CA ASP A 260 -4.34 15.08 16.62
C ASP A 260 -4.71 16.39 17.33
N GLU A 261 -6.00 16.65 17.55
CA GLU A 261 -6.47 17.86 18.24
C GLU A 261 -6.01 17.91 19.71
N ASP A 262 -5.63 16.77 20.29
CA ASP A 262 -5.25 16.67 21.69
C ASP A 262 -3.80 17.14 21.96
N PHE A 263 -2.98 17.35 20.92
CA PHE A 263 -1.61 17.84 21.09
C PHE A 263 -1.12 18.75 19.95
N ASN A 264 -0.10 19.55 20.24
CA ASN A 264 0.53 20.45 19.27
C ASN A 264 1.99 20.70 19.64
N GLU A 265 2.68 21.56 18.88
CA GLU A 265 4.11 21.89 19.07
C GLU A 265 4.45 22.43 20.46
N ASN A 266 3.48 23.02 21.16
CA ASN A 266 3.64 23.59 22.51
C ASN A 266 3.25 22.63 23.64
N SER A 267 2.76 21.42 23.33
CA SER A 267 2.39 20.42 24.33
C SER A 267 3.59 20.02 25.20
N LYS A 268 3.40 20.08 26.52
CA LYS A 268 4.42 19.76 27.53
C LYS A 268 4.33 18.32 28.04
N GLN A 269 3.16 17.70 27.90
CA GLN A 269 2.87 16.34 28.37
C GLN A 269 2.11 15.59 27.27
N GLU A 270 2.26 14.27 27.26
CA GLU A 270 1.54 13.39 26.33
C GLU A 270 0.05 13.36 26.70
N PRO A 271 -0.87 13.46 25.72
CA PRO A 271 -2.30 13.33 25.99
C PRO A 271 -2.65 11.96 26.56
N SER A 272 -3.76 11.90 27.30
CA SER A 272 -4.33 10.63 27.74
C SER A 272 -4.75 9.79 26.53
N GLN A 273 -4.33 8.53 26.50
CA GLN A 273 -4.78 7.59 25.48
C GLN A 273 -6.26 7.29 25.60
N LYS A 274 -6.93 7.20 24.45
CA LYS A 274 -8.31 6.77 24.37
C LYS A 274 -8.44 5.26 24.53
N PRO A 275 -9.61 4.75 24.95
CA PRO A 275 -9.87 3.31 25.02
C PRO A 275 -9.52 2.59 23.70
N PRO A 276 -9.02 1.35 23.75
CA PRO A 276 -8.64 0.60 22.53
C PRO A 276 -9.80 0.36 21.55
N ASP A 277 -11.04 0.38 22.05
CA ASP A 277 -12.27 0.23 21.27
C ASP A 277 -12.83 1.56 20.75
N GLU A 278 -12.19 2.70 21.03
CA GLU A 278 -12.53 3.99 20.41
C GLU A 278 -11.62 4.26 19.22
N PHE A 279 -12.23 4.55 18.07
CA PHE A 279 -11.47 4.91 16.87
C PHE A 279 -10.84 6.29 17.00
N THR A 280 -9.56 6.36 16.69
CA THR A 280 -8.84 7.58 16.36
C THR A 280 -8.18 7.39 15.00
N TYR A 281 -7.72 8.47 14.36
CA TYR A 281 -6.92 8.30 13.15
C TYR A 281 -5.63 7.48 13.39
N SER A 282 -5.13 7.42 14.63
CA SER A 282 -3.95 6.61 14.98
C SER A 282 -4.26 5.11 15.13
N SER A 283 -5.53 4.69 15.07
CA SER A 283 -5.96 3.32 15.35
C SER A 283 -5.32 2.27 14.45
N PHE A 284 -5.08 2.55 13.15
CA PHE A 284 -4.41 1.58 12.27
C PHE A 284 -3.02 1.19 12.80
N LEU A 285 -2.16 2.18 13.05
CA LEU A 285 -0.79 1.93 13.53
C LEU A 285 -0.79 1.41 14.98
N HIS A 286 -1.72 1.90 15.80
CA HIS A 286 -1.86 1.44 17.19
C HIS A 286 -2.22 -0.05 17.24
N VAL A 287 -3.31 -0.46 16.60
CA VAL A 287 -3.80 -1.84 16.60
C VAL A 287 -2.88 -2.74 15.78
N GLY A 288 -2.40 -2.29 14.62
CA GLY A 288 -1.51 -3.05 13.74
C GLY A 288 -0.21 -3.51 14.40
N SER A 289 0.24 -2.79 15.43
CA SER A 289 1.41 -3.18 16.23
C SER A 289 1.20 -4.48 17.03
N ASN A 290 -0.04 -4.88 17.35
CA ASN A 290 -0.35 -6.14 18.04
C ASN A 290 0.08 -7.36 17.21
N SER A 291 -0.15 -7.32 15.90
CA SER A 291 0.15 -8.44 14.99
C SER A 291 1.51 -8.31 14.30
N LEU A 292 2.21 -7.17 14.48
CA LEU A 292 3.47 -6.89 13.80
C LEU A 292 4.55 -7.97 14.05
N PRO A 293 4.81 -8.45 15.30
CA PRO A 293 5.81 -9.49 15.53
C PRO A 293 5.49 -10.79 14.78
N LEU A 294 4.22 -11.21 14.78
CA LEU A 294 3.76 -12.39 14.03
C LEU A 294 3.98 -12.18 12.53
N ARG A 295 3.59 -11.03 11.97
CA ARG A 295 3.75 -10.74 10.54
C ARG A 295 5.23 -10.71 10.11
N ILE A 296 6.14 -10.21 10.94
CA ILE A 296 7.59 -10.26 10.69
C ILE A 296 8.06 -11.72 10.68
N SER A 297 7.70 -12.51 11.70
CA SER A 297 8.06 -13.94 11.78
C SER A 297 7.56 -14.72 10.56
N LEU A 298 6.30 -14.52 10.17
CA LEU A 298 5.70 -15.15 9.00
C LEU A 298 6.41 -14.73 7.70
N ASN A 299 6.78 -13.47 7.56
CA ASN A 299 7.55 -13.01 6.39
C ASN A 299 8.91 -13.72 6.32
N THR A 300 9.61 -13.90 7.45
CA THR A 300 10.87 -14.65 7.50
C THR A 300 10.65 -16.10 7.07
N VAL A 301 9.69 -16.80 7.68
CA VAL A 301 9.39 -18.21 7.39
C VAL A 301 9.03 -18.42 5.91
N LEU A 302 8.24 -17.52 5.33
CA LEU A 302 7.83 -17.62 3.92
C LEU A 302 8.97 -17.36 2.93
N ASN A 303 10.04 -16.68 3.34
CA ASN A 303 11.17 -16.31 2.48
C ASN A 303 12.48 -17.01 2.86
N ASP A 304 12.43 -18.02 3.74
CA ASP A 304 13.58 -18.84 4.06
C ASP A 304 13.95 -19.77 2.89
N LEU A 305 15.24 -20.11 2.77
CA LEU A 305 15.78 -20.84 1.62
C LEU A 305 15.48 -22.34 1.68
N THR A 306 15.21 -22.90 2.87
CA THR A 306 15.03 -24.34 3.12
C THR A 306 14.37 -24.63 4.48
N PRO A 307 13.65 -25.75 4.65
CA PRO A 307 12.48 -26.17 3.87
C PRO A 307 11.25 -25.31 4.20
N HIS A 308 10.23 -25.34 3.33
CA HIS A 308 8.93 -24.74 3.63
C HIS A 308 8.34 -25.28 4.94
N PRO A 309 7.54 -24.46 5.65
CA PRO A 309 6.88 -24.91 6.87
C PRO A 309 6.09 -26.19 6.58
N SER A 310 6.23 -27.17 7.47
CA SER A 310 5.44 -28.39 7.48
C SER A 310 3.95 -28.06 7.57
N TYR A 311 3.10 -29.02 7.22
CA TYR A 311 1.66 -28.76 7.25
C TYR A 311 1.18 -28.46 8.68
N ASP A 312 1.75 -29.13 9.69
CA ASP A 312 1.38 -28.92 11.09
C ASP A 312 1.84 -27.52 11.58
N GLU A 313 2.99 -27.02 11.13
CA GLU A 313 3.39 -25.63 11.36
C GLU A 313 2.45 -24.63 10.68
N VAL A 314 1.99 -24.92 9.45
CA VAL A 314 1.01 -24.08 8.76
C VAL A 314 -0.32 -24.00 9.54
N LEU A 315 -0.77 -25.11 10.14
CA LEU A 315 -1.96 -25.12 10.99
C LEU A 315 -1.75 -24.28 12.28
N ALA A 316 -0.59 -24.40 12.92
CA ALA A 316 -0.24 -23.60 14.09
C ALA A 316 -0.17 -22.09 13.76
N TYR A 317 0.35 -21.72 12.59
CA TYR A 317 0.34 -20.32 12.12
C TYR A 317 -1.08 -19.85 11.78
N ASN A 318 -1.94 -20.72 11.23
CA ASN A 318 -3.34 -20.39 10.99
C ASN A 318 -4.06 -20.02 12.30
N GLU A 319 -3.86 -20.79 13.37
CA GLU A 319 -4.44 -20.50 14.69
C GLU A 319 -3.96 -19.12 15.21
N GLN A 320 -2.65 -18.86 15.17
CA GLN A 320 -2.09 -17.56 15.56
C GLN A 320 -2.63 -16.38 14.73
N ILE A 321 -2.81 -16.57 13.42
CA ILE A 321 -3.39 -15.53 12.55
C ILE A 321 -4.86 -15.31 12.90
N THR A 322 -5.61 -16.38 13.19
CA THR A 322 -7.03 -16.32 13.56
C THR A 322 -7.21 -15.58 14.88
N GLU A 323 -6.38 -15.88 15.89
CA GLU A 323 -6.37 -15.13 17.16
C GLU A 323 -6.14 -13.62 16.91
N LYS A 324 -5.19 -13.26 16.05
CA LYS A 324 -4.92 -11.84 15.73
C LYS A 324 -6.01 -11.17 14.89
N LEU A 325 -6.81 -11.95 14.14
CA LEU A 325 -8.00 -11.44 13.46
C LEU A 325 -9.13 -11.17 14.46
N ASP A 326 -9.31 -12.06 15.44
CA ASP A 326 -10.31 -11.91 16.51
C ASP A 326 -9.97 -10.75 17.46
N ASP A 327 -8.69 -10.44 17.63
CA ASP A 327 -8.18 -9.28 18.40
C ASP A 327 -8.46 -7.92 17.73
N ILE A 328 -8.91 -7.88 16.46
CA ILE A 328 -9.21 -6.62 15.78
C ILE A 328 -10.48 -6.02 16.42
N PRO A 329 -10.41 -4.80 17.00
CA PRO A 329 -11.54 -4.23 17.71
C PRO A 329 -12.67 -3.87 16.76
N THR A 330 -13.90 -4.04 17.23
CA THR A 330 -15.06 -3.33 16.65
C THR A 330 -15.10 -1.95 17.27
N PHE A 331 -14.76 -0.92 16.50
CA PHE A 331 -14.71 0.43 17.03
C PHE A 331 -16.11 0.97 17.36
N LYS A 332 -16.23 1.57 18.55
CA LYS A 332 -17.36 2.42 18.90
C LYS A 332 -17.17 3.77 18.23
N ILE A 333 -18.10 4.14 17.36
CA ILE A 333 -18.12 5.44 16.72
C ILE A 333 -19.04 6.34 17.54
N PRO A 334 -18.55 7.47 18.08
CA PRO A 334 -19.40 8.38 18.83
C PRO A 334 -20.49 9.00 17.93
N ASP A 335 -21.73 9.05 18.41
CA ASP A 335 -22.89 9.54 17.64
C ASP A 335 -22.73 10.97 17.09
N PHE A 336 -21.89 11.78 17.74
CA PHE A 336 -21.62 13.18 17.36
C PHE A 336 -20.53 13.34 16.28
N LYS A 337 -19.92 12.24 15.79
CA LYS A 337 -18.96 12.25 14.67
C LYS A 337 -19.30 11.17 13.62
N PRO A 338 -20.40 11.31 12.87
CA PRO A 338 -20.83 10.30 11.89
C PRO A 338 -19.80 10.07 10.78
N ASP A 339 -19.05 11.12 10.38
CA ASP A 339 -18.00 11.00 9.35
C ASP A 339 -16.86 10.07 9.78
N THR A 340 -16.64 9.91 11.09
CA THR A 340 -15.65 8.99 11.65
C THR A 340 -15.99 7.52 11.36
N ALA A 341 -17.27 7.19 11.17
CA ALA A 341 -17.69 5.84 10.77
C ALA A 341 -17.06 5.45 9.43
N ASN A 342 -17.24 6.28 8.41
CA ASN A 342 -16.73 6.04 7.06
C ASN A 342 -15.20 5.99 7.04
N LEU A 343 -14.55 6.86 7.80
CA LEU A 343 -13.09 6.94 7.88
C LEU A 343 -12.45 5.76 8.62
N SER A 344 -13.21 5.07 9.47
CA SER A 344 -12.72 3.88 10.19
C SER A 344 -12.72 2.60 9.35
N GLU A 345 -13.56 2.53 8.31
CA GLU A 345 -13.76 1.30 7.55
C GLU A 345 -12.48 0.85 6.84
N LEU A 346 -11.77 1.78 6.18
CA LEU A 346 -10.56 1.46 5.40
C LEU A 346 -9.40 0.96 6.29
N PRO A 347 -9.04 1.65 7.40
CA PRO A 347 -8.11 1.12 8.40
C PRO A 347 -8.45 -0.29 8.91
N LEU A 348 -9.72 -0.53 9.28
CA LEU A 348 -10.17 -1.82 9.77
C LEU A 348 -10.04 -2.93 8.72
N ALA A 349 -10.51 -2.67 7.50
CA ALA A 349 -10.37 -3.61 6.40
C ALA A 349 -8.90 -3.93 6.12
N LEU A 350 -8.01 -2.94 6.19
CA LEU A 350 -6.60 -3.15 5.96
C LEU A 350 -5.93 -3.99 7.08
N LEU A 351 -6.34 -3.83 8.34
CA LEU A 351 -5.88 -4.66 9.47
C LEU A 351 -6.24 -6.14 9.27
N ASP A 352 -7.41 -6.42 8.70
CA ASP A 352 -7.85 -7.78 8.36
C ASP A 352 -7.12 -8.30 7.11
N ILE A 353 -7.11 -7.53 6.00
CA ILE A 353 -6.49 -7.91 4.72
C ILE A 353 -5.02 -8.29 4.91
N GLN A 354 -4.27 -7.51 5.71
CA GLN A 354 -2.85 -7.77 5.91
C GLN A 354 -2.54 -9.07 6.64
N LEU A 355 -3.50 -9.62 7.39
CA LEU A 355 -3.40 -10.93 8.05
C LEU A 355 -3.86 -12.04 7.10
N ARG A 356 -5.01 -11.87 6.44
CA ARG A 356 -5.55 -12.85 5.48
C ARG A 356 -4.61 -13.14 4.31
N GLN A 357 -3.82 -12.17 3.87
CA GLN A 357 -2.82 -12.43 2.83
C GLN A 357 -1.78 -13.50 3.26
N TYR A 358 -1.46 -13.62 4.55
CA TYR A 358 -0.56 -14.66 5.04
C TYR A 358 -1.22 -16.03 5.02
N LEU A 359 -2.53 -16.12 5.28
CA LEU A 359 -3.27 -17.38 5.13
C LEU A 359 -3.16 -17.90 3.69
N ILE A 360 -3.35 -17.03 2.69
CA ILE A 360 -3.20 -17.40 1.27
C ILE A 360 -1.76 -17.87 0.97
N LEU A 361 -0.75 -17.15 1.48
CA LEU A 361 0.66 -17.47 1.23
C LEU A 361 1.09 -18.80 1.87
N LEU A 362 0.66 -19.07 3.12
CA LEU A 362 1.00 -20.29 3.85
C LEU A 362 0.26 -21.52 3.30
N HIS A 363 -1.05 -21.39 3.06
CA HIS A 363 -1.87 -22.51 2.62
C HIS A 363 -1.78 -22.77 1.12
N GLY A 364 -1.38 -21.80 0.30
CA GLY A 364 -1.33 -21.90 -1.17
C GLY A 364 -0.59 -23.14 -1.70
N PRO A 365 0.62 -23.49 -1.22
CA PRO A 365 1.32 -24.71 -1.63
C PRO A 365 0.56 -26.01 -1.31
N TYR A 366 -0.12 -26.06 -0.15
CA TYR A 366 -0.88 -27.23 0.29
C TYR A 366 -2.25 -27.32 -0.38
N ALA A 367 -2.92 -26.19 -0.60
CA ALA A 367 -4.19 -26.11 -1.31
C ALA A 367 -4.09 -26.70 -2.73
N ARG A 368 -2.99 -26.45 -3.43
CA ARG A 368 -2.70 -27.04 -4.76
C ARG A 368 -2.56 -28.56 -4.75
N ARG A 369 -2.25 -29.16 -3.59
CA ARG A 369 -2.08 -30.61 -3.41
C ARG A 369 -3.32 -31.29 -2.82
N ALA A 370 -4.38 -30.53 -2.50
CA ALA A 370 -5.58 -31.05 -1.85
C ALA A 370 -6.29 -32.13 -2.68
N GLU A 371 -6.19 -32.06 -4.01
CA GLU A 371 -6.77 -33.07 -4.91
C GLU A 371 -6.03 -34.42 -4.83
N SER A 372 -4.71 -34.39 -4.60
CA SER A 372 -3.90 -35.61 -4.47
C SER A 372 -3.86 -36.14 -3.04
N ASN A 373 -4.13 -35.29 -2.05
CA ASN A 373 -4.11 -35.64 -0.64
C ASN A 373 -5.23 -34.91 0.13
N PRO A 374 -6.29 -35.63 0.53
CA PRO A 374 -7.42 -35.05 1.28
C PRO A 374 -7.03 -34.34 2.58
N ARG A 375 -5.87 -34.65 3.17
CA ARG A 375 -5.34 -33.95 4.37
C ARG A 375 -5.26 -32.44 4.17
N TYR A 376 -5.07 -31.97 2.93
CA TYR A 376 -4.92 -30.55 2.63
C TYR A 376 -6.22 -29.84 2.22
N HIS A 377 -7.39 -30.47 2.39
CA HIS A 377 -8.67 -29.84 2.06
C HIS A 377 -8.90 -28.55 2.87
N LEU A 378 -8.49 -28.51 4.14
CA LEU A 378 -8.57 -27.30 4.96
C LEU A 378 -7.83 -26.13 4.30
N SER A 379 -6.60 -26.33 3.81
CA SER A 379 -5.85 -25.30 3.08
C SER A 379 -6.61 -24.74 1.87
N LYS A 380 -7.33 -25.59 1.15
CA LYS A 380 -8.16 -25.16 0.01
C LYS A 380 -9.29 -24.23 0.47
N ILE A 381 -9.98 -24.60 1.55
CA ILE A 381 -11.06 -23.81 2.15
C ILE A 381 -10.52 -22.48 2.71
N THR A 382 -9.43 -22.52 3.48
CA THR A 382 -8.81 -21.32 4.05
C THR A 382 -8.37 -20.34 2.97
N CYS A 383 -7.70 -20.82 1.91
CA CYS A 383 -7.34 -19.98 0.77
C CYS A 383 -8.57 -19.37 0.08
N PHE A 384 -9.65 -20.14 -0.07
CA PHE A 384 -10.89 -19.66 -0.68
C PHE A 384 -11.58 -18.59 0.17
N ASP A 385 -11.76 -18.82 1.46
CA ASP A 385 -12.38 -17.84 2.38
C ASP A 385 -11.54 -16.56 2.46
N ALA A 386 -10.23 -16.70 2.72
CA ALA A 386 -9.33 -15.54 2.80
C ALA A 386 -9.33 -14.71 1.51
N SER A 387 -9.32 -15.37 0.34
CA SER A 387 -9.35 -14.68 -0.95
C SER A 387 -10.69 -13.99 -1.19
N SER A 388 -11.81 -14.65 -0.89
CA SER A 388 -13.15 -14.07 -1.01
C SER A 388 -13.29 -12.83 -0.15
N ARG A 389 -12.88 -12.88 1.12
CA ARG A 389 -12.92 -11.74 2.05
C ARG A 389 -12.11 -10.55 1.57
N ILE A 390 -10.89 -10.79 1.06
CA ILE A 390 -10.07 -9.71 0.48
C ILE A 390 -10.80 -9.06 -0.70
N LEU A 391 -11.37 -9.85 -1.61
CA LEU A 391 -12.11 -9.31 -2.76
C LEU A 391 -13.40 -8.57 -2.34
N ASP A 392 -14.10 -9.05 -1.32
CA ASP A 392 -15.30 -8.40 -0.78
C ASP A 392 -14.98 -7.00 -0.26
N TYR A 393 -13.85 -6.83 0.45
CA TYR A 393 -13.40 -5.50 0.87
C TYR A 393 -13.10 -4.60 -0.33
N HIS A 394 -12.30 -5.07 -1.29
CA HIS A 394 -11.99 -4.28 -2.49
C HIS A 394 -13.27 -3.90 -3.27
N SER A 395 -14.21 -4.84 -3.42
CA SER A 395 -15.51 -4.61 -4.06
C SER A 395 -16.36 -3.58 -3.30
N LYS A 396 -16.43 -3.70 -1.97
CA LYS A 396 -17.14 -2.76 -1.10
C LYS A 396 -16.62 -1.33 -1.27
N PHE A 397 -15.31 -1.13 -1.17
CA PHE A 397 -14.73 0.22 -1.28
C PHE A 397 -14.87 0.80 -2.69
N VAL A 398 -14.70 -0.01 -3.73
CA VAL A 398 -14.95 0.41 -5.12
C VAL A 398 -16.40 0.84 -5.31
N ALA A 399 -17.36 0.11 -4.75
CA ALA A 399 -18.78 0.46 -4.80
C ALA A 399 -19.09 1.78 -4.06
N GLN A 400 -18.33 2.09 -3.01
CA GLN A 400 -18.39 3.36 -2.27
C GLN A 400 -17.61 4.51 -2.96
N GLY A 401 -16.94 4.25 -4.08
CA GLY A 401 -16.10 5.24 -4.78
C GLY A 401 -14.73 5.47 -4.13
N ASN A 402 -14.30 4.63 -3.20
CA ASN A 402 -12.98 4.65 -2.59
C ASN A 402 -12.05 3.65 -3.30
N TYR A 403 -11.09 4.17 -4.08
CA TYR A 403 -10.16 3.34 -4.84
C TYR A 403 -8.76 3.23 -4.21
N ALA A 404 -8.59 3.65 -2.94
CA ALA A 404 -7.29 3.68 -2.28
C ALA A 404 -6.62 2.29 -2.23
N LEU A 405 -7.39 1.24 -1.91
CA LEU A 405 -6.87 -0.13 -1.90
C LEU A 405 -6.38 -0.58 -3.29
N CYS A 406 -7.04 -0.16 -4.37
CA CYS A 406 -6.68 -0.58 -5.73
C CYS A 406 -5.31 -0.04 -6.17
N VAL A 407 -4.89 1.12 -5.66
CA VAL A 407 -3.62 1.74 -6.06
C VAL A 407 -2.48 1.41 -5.10
N PHE A 408 -2.79 1.18 -3.82
CA PHE A 408 -1.75 0.95 -2.81
C PHE A 408 -1.55 -0.53 -2.46
N ARG A 409 -2.53 -1.41 -2.67
CA ARG A 409 -2.41 -2.84 -2.32
C ARG A 409 -2.39 -3.74 -3.55
N ASN A 410 -1.48 -4.72 -3.54
CA ASN A 410 -1.39 -5.76 -4.58
C ASN A 410 -2.04 -7.10 -4.18
N ASP A 411 -2.63 -7.21 -2.98
CA ASP A 411 -3.27 -8.44 -2.50
C ASP A 411 -4.50 -8.85 -3.33
N ILE A 412 -5.24 -7.89 -3.90
CA ILE A 412 -6.37 -8.17 -4.79
C ILE A 412 -6.01 -9.13 -5.92
N PHE A 413 -4.83 -8.95 -6.54
CA PHE A 413 -4.38 -9.79 -7.64
C PHE A 413 -4.09 -11.22 -7.17
N ARG A 414 -3.45 -11.36 -6.01
CA ARG A 414 -3.17 -12.66 -5.40
C ARG A 414 -4.48 -13.38 -5.05
N ALA A 415 -5.40 -12.71 -4.37
CA ALA A 415 -6.71 -13.24 -4.00
C ALA A 415 -7.52 -13.67 -5.24
N ALA A 416 -7.60 -12.82 -6.27
CA ALA A 416 -8.30 -13.12 -7.51
C ALA A 416 -7.74 -14.36 -8.21
N LEU A 417 -6.41 -14.46 -8.35
CA LEU A 417 -5.78 -15.63 -8.95
C LEU A 417 -6.04 -16.91 -8.15
N THR A 418 -5.99 -16.84 -6.81
CA THR A 418 -6.31 -17.98 -5.94
C THR A 418 -7.75 -18.45 -6.12
N LEU A 419 -8.73 -17.55 -6.25
CA LEU A 419 -10.12 -17.95 -6.54
C LEU A 419 -10.29 -18.52 -7.94
N CYS A 420 -9.72 -17.89 -8.95
CA CYS A 420 -9.77 -18.38 -10.33
C CYS A 420 -9.20 -19.79 -10.44
N HIS A 421 -8.09 -20.07 -9.74
CA HIS A 421 -7.49 -21.40 -9.69
C HIS A 421 -8.43 -22.42 -9.03
N ASN A 422 -9.02 -22.09 -7.88
CA ASN A 422 -9.99 -22.96 -7.22
C ASN A 422 -11.20 -23.27 -8.09
N ALA A 423 -11.71 -22.27 -8.81
CA ALA A 423 -12.83 -22.43 -9.76
C ALA A 423 -12.44 -23.35 -10.93
N TYR A 424 -11.25 -23.15 -11.51
CA TYR A 424 -10.73 -23.96 -12.62
C TYR A 424 -10.55 -25.44 -12.23
N VAL A 425 -9.96 -25.71 -11.07
CA VAL A 425 -9.80 -27.09 -10.56
C VAL A 425 -11.16 -27.73 -10.35
N SER A 426 -12.14 -26.99 -9.82
CA SER A 426 -13.49 -27.50 -9.57
C SER A 426 -14.26 -27.78 -10.87
N SER A 427 -14.07 -26.98 -11.93
CA SER A 427 -14.75 -27.16 -13.22
C SER A 427 -14.16 -28.31 -14.04
N THR A 428 -12.84 -28.47 -14.04
CA THR A 428 -12.16 -29.60 -14.70
C THR A 428 -12.54 -30.94 -14.09
N MET A 429 -12.83 -30.98 -12.78
CA MET A 429 -13.39 -32.19 -12.15
C MET A 429 -14.77 -32.54 -12.69
N ARG A 430 -15.69 -31.56 -12.81
CA ARG A 430 -17.02 -31.80 -13.41
C ARG A 430 -16.94 -32.35 -14.82
N SER A 431 -15.98 -31.87 -15.61
CA SER A 431 -15.71 -32.35 -16.98
C SER A 431 -15.16 -33.78 -17.01
N LYS A 432 -14.39 -34.22 -16.01
CA LYS A 432 -13.87 -35.60 -15.93
C LYS A 432 -14.89 -36.60 -15.39
N THR A 433 -15.88 -36.14 -14.61
CA THR A 433 -16.93 -36.98 -14.04
C THR A 433 -18.16 -37.17 -14.95
N LEU A 434 -18.30 -36.34 -15.99
CA LEU A 434 -19.36 -36.48 -16.98
C LEU A 434 -18.84 -37.32 -18.17
N PRO A 435 -19.56 -38.34 -18.67
CA PRO A 435 -19.19 -39.00 -19.91
C PRO A 435 -19.20 -37.98 -21.06
N PRO A 436 -18.38 -38.17 -22.10
CA PRO A 436 -18.39 -37.29 -23.26
C PRO A 436 -19.81 -37.24 -23.82
N LEU A 437 -20.35 -36.03 -23.97
CA LEU A 437 -21.64 -35.82 -24.65
C LEU A 437 -21.55 -36.47 -26.03
N PRO A 438 -22.55 -37.28 -26.45
CA PRO A 438 -22.52 -37.90 -27.76
C PRO A 438 -22.43 -36.80 -28.82
N LEU A 439 -21.41 -36.89 -29.66
CA LEU A 439 -21.27 -36.08 -30.87
C LEU A 439 -22.59 -36.18 -31.63
N PHE A 440 -23.23 -35.03 -31.86
CA PHE A 440 -24.43 -34.95 -32.70
C PHE A 440 -24.15 -35.66 -34.03
N PRO A 441 -25.11 -36.46 -34.55
CA PRO A 441 -24.93 -37.10 -35.84
C PRO A 441 -24.81 -36.04 -36.95
N PRO A 442 -24.07 -36.33 -38.03
CA PRO A 442 -23.90 -35.38 -39.12
C PRO A 442 -25.27 -35.04 -39.72
N LEU A 443 -25.50 -33.73 -39.88
CA LEU A 443 -26.65 -33.22 -40.61
C LEU A 443 -26.51 -33.65 -42.08
N ASN A 444 -27.50 -34.41 -42.56
CA ASN A 444 -27.72 -34.70 -43.99
C ASN A 444 -28.21 -33.46 -44.74
#